data_AF-A0A958KM81-F1
#
_entry.id   AF-A0A958KM81-F1
#
_cell.length_a   1.000
_cell.length_b   1.000
_cell.length_c   1.000
_cell.angle_alpha   90.00
_cell.angle_beta   90.00
_cell.angle_gamma   90.00
#
_symmetry.space_group_name_H-M   'P 1'
#
loop_
_entity.id
_entity.type
_entity.pdbx_description
1 polymer ?
#
loop_
_entity_poly.entity_id
_entity_poly.type
_entity_poly.pdbx_seq_one_letter_code
_entity_poly.pdbx_strand_id
1 'polypeptide(L)'
;MKYLIQMKNTYRGTCTGVYQNTLQNPNVIMLLLGAALLCVGLSEASTAQLATAPGSGVEFGDDRIYEVVNRFFLLIEGNLGALVMIAAGLGAIIAAAFGAYRAAVGLLVVAVGAFILRSLVAIFFDWK
;
A
#
# COMPACT_ATOMS: atom_id res chain seq x y z
N MET A 1 17.77 30.25 31.36
CA MET A 1 16.45 29.75 31.87
C MET A 1 15.24 30.10 30.99
N LYS A 2 15.18 31.26 30.31
CA LYS A 2 14.02 31.66 29.47
C LYS A 2 13.72 30.71 28.28
N TYR A 3 14.72 30.06 27.69
CA TYR A 3 14.54 29.18 26.51
C TYR A 3 13.77 27.87 26.79
N LEU A 4 13.88 27.30 28.00
CA LEU A 4 13.16 26.08 28.37
C LEU A 4 11.66 26.30 28.53
N ILE A 5 11.26 27.51 28.92
CA ILE A 5 9.85 27.89 29.10
C ILE A 5 9.16 28.04 27.73
N GLN A 6 9.86 28.60 26.74
CA GLN A 6 9.37 28.73 25.37
C GLN A 6 9.11 27.37 24.71
N MET A 7 10.06 26.42 24.82
CA MET A 7 9.85 25.09 24.24
C MET A 7 8.64 24.35 24.83
N LYS A 8 8.44 24.45 26.15
CA LYS A 8 7.35 23.73 26.83
C LYS A 8 5.97 24.26 26.44
N ASN A 9 5.86 25.57 26.20
CA ASN A 9 4.62 26.19 25.75
C ASN A 9 4.32 25.87 24.28
N THR A 10 5.33 25.85 23.41
CA THR A 10 5.17 25.42 22.02
C THR A 10 4.73 23.96 21.93
N TYR A 11 5.36 23.06 22.69
CA TYR A 11 4.99 21.64 22.69
C TYR A 11 3.55 21.41 23.16
N ARG A 12 3.11 22.11 24.22
CA ARG A 12 1.72 22.00 24.70
C ARG A 12 0.72 22.49 23.65
N GLY A 13 0.97 23.64 23.01
CA GLY A 13 0.08 24.20 22.00
C GLY A 13 -0.07 23.28 20.78
N THR A 14 1.04 22.72 20.29
CA THR A 14 1.01 21.79 19.15
C THR A 14 0.32 20.48 19.52
N CYS A 15 0.61 19.91 20.69
CA CYS A 15 -0.05 18.68 21.12
C CYS A 15 -1.56 18.85 21.29
N THR A 16 -2.05 19.92 21.92
CA THR A 16 -3.50 20.13 22.07
C THR A 16 -4.19 20.41 20.73
N GLY A 17 -3.54 21.16 19.83
CA GLY A 17 -4.10 21.45 18.51
C GLY A 17 -4.19 20.21 17.61
N VAL A 18 -3.20 19.31 17.69
CA VAL A 18 -3.23 18.03 16.98
C VAL A 18 -4.32 17.13 17.55
N TYR A 19 -4.41 16.96 18.87
CA TYR A 19 -5.45 16.11 19.49
C TYR A 19 -6.88 16.56 19.13
N GLN A 20 -7.14 17.86 19.11
CA GLN A 20 -8.47 18.40 18.84
C GLN A 20 -8.88 18.22 17.37
N ASN A 21 -7.93 18.37 16.43
CA ASN A 21 -8.15 18.04 15.02
C ASN A 21 -8.31 16.52 14.79
N THR A 22 -7.59 15.69 15.53
CA THR A 22 -7.72 14.22 15.49
C THR A 22 -9.10 13.75 15.92
N LEU A 23 -9.71 14.42 16.90
CA LEU A 23 -11.05 14.07 17.39
C LEU A 23 -12.17 14.55 16.45
N GLN A 24 -11.98 15.67 15.75
CA GLN A 24 -12.98 16.22 14.84
C GLN A 24 -13.03 15.50 13.48
N ASN A 25 -11.90 15.00 12.96
CA ASN A 25 -11.85 14.36 11.64
C ASN A 25 -10.86 13.17 11.57
N PRO A 26 -11.14 12.04 12.24
CA PRO A 26 -10.24 10.87 12.24
C PRO A 26 -9.98 10.31 10.83
N ASN A 27 -10.94 10.48 9.92
CA ASN A 27 -10.84 10.01 8.53
C ASN A 27 -9.79 10.77 7.71
N VAL A 28 -9.58 12.07 7.97
CA VAL A 28 -8.64 12.90 7.20
C VAL A 28 -7.20 12.55 7.54
N ILE A 29 -6.91 12.19 8.80
CA ILE A 29 -5.57 11.80 9.23
C ILE A 29 -5.19 10.43 8.65
N MET A 30 -6.09 9.45 8.67
CA MET A 30 -5.82 8.16 8.03
C MET A 30 -5.59 8.30 6.52
N LEU A 31 -6.35 9.18 5.86
CA LEU A 31 -6.17 9.48 4.45
C LEU A 31 -4.82 10.15 4.16
N LEU A 32 -4.42 11.15 4.95
CA LEU A 32 -3.12 11.81 4.80
C LEU A 32 -1.94 10.89 5.10
N LEU A 33 -2.06 10.03 6.12
CA LEU A 33 -1.04 9.05 6.46
C LEU A 33 -0.90 8.00 5.35
N GLY A 34 -2.02 7.50 4.81
CA GLY A 34 -2.02 6.58 3.66
C GLY A 34 -1.44 7.21 2.40
N ALA A 35 -1.82 8.45 2.09
CA ALA A 35 -1.29 9.20 0.95
C ALA A 35 0.22 9.47 1.11
N ALA A 36 0.68 9.83 2.30
CA ALA A 36 2.12 10.00 2.57
C ALA A 36 2.89 8.70 2.38
N LEU A 37 2.37 7.57 2.87
CA LEU A 37 3.00 6.26 2.72
C LEU A 37 3.11 5.85 1.23
N LEU A 38 2.05 6.13 0.45
CA LEU A 38 2.03 5.93 -1.00
C LEU A 38 3.06 6.82 -1.72
N CYS A 39 3.13 8.11 -1.36
CA CYS A 39 4.09 9.05 -1.95
C CYS A 39 5.54 8.68 -1.64
N VAL A 40 5.85 8.23 -0.42
CA VAL A 40 7.18 7.74 -0.07
C VAL A 40 7.52 6.48 -0.86
N GLY A 41 6.60 5.51 -0.94
CA GLY A 41 6.79 4.30 -1.75
C GLY A 41 6.95 4.58 -3.25
N LEU A 42 6.28 5.60 -3.78
CA LEU A 42 6.42 6.04 -5.18
C LEU A 42 7.73 6.78 -5.44
N SER A 43 8.29 7.48 -4.44
CA SER A 43 9.55 8.22 -4.59
C SER A 43 10.77 7.30 -4.72
N GLU A 44 10.67 6.06 -4.23
CA GLU A 44 11.65 5.00 -4.45
C GLU A 44 11.30 4.18 -5.70
N ALA A 45 11.01 4.84 -6.82
CA ALA A 45 10.88 4.18 -8.10
C ALA A 45 12.17 3.41 -8.44
N SER A 46 12.14 2.11 -8.15
CA SER A 46 12.95 1.03 -8.76
C SER A 46 14.44 1.35 -8.94
N THR A 47 15.24 1.14 -7.89
CA THR A 47 16.70 0.94 -8.01
C THR A 47 17.08 -0.17 -9.00
N ALA A 48 16.13 -1.01 -9.44
CA ALA A 48 16.31 -1.98 -10.53
C ALA A 48 16.48 -1.34 -11.92
N GLN A 49 16.11 -0.06 -12.14
CA GLN A 49 16.35 0.64 -13.41
C GLN A 49 17.67 1.40 -13.45
N LEU A 50 18.31 1.64 -12.30
CA LEU A 50 19.56 2.42 -12.24
C LEU A 50 20.79 1.60 -12.69
N ALA A 51 20.67 0.28 -12.83
CA ALA A 51 21.66 -0.57 -13.47
C ALA A 51 21.51 -0.58 -15.01
N THR A 52 21.34 0.60 -15.62
CA THR A 52 21.45 0.74 -17.07
C THR A 52 22.95 0.88 -17.41
N ALA A 53 23.60 -0.26 -17.63
CA ALA A 53 24.83 -0.31 -18.42
C ALA A 53 24.60 0.39 -19.78
N PRO A 54 25.61 1.03 -20.39
CA PRO A 54 25.44 1.77 -21.64
C PRO A 54 25.06 0.81 -22.77
N GLY A 55 23.79 0.82 -23.14
CA GLY A 55 23.17 -0.09 -24.11
C GLY A 55 21.65 0.03 -24.12
N SER A 56 21.14 1.26 -23.97
CA SER A 56 19.71 1.61 -23.86
C SER A 56 18.99 1.51 -25.20
N GLY A 57 19.00 0.32 -25.80
CA GLY A 57 18.13 -0.07 -26.89
C GLY A 57 17.26 -1.22 -26.42
N VAL A 58 16.18 -0.92 -25.69
CA VAL A 58 15.15 -1.93 -25.42
C VAL A 58 14.31 -2.03 -26.68
N GLU A 59 14.63 -2.99 -27.54
CA GLU A 59 13.81 -3.31 -28.72
C GLU A 59 12.50 -3.99 -28.28
N PHE A 60 11.43 -3.79 -29.04
CA PHE A 60 10.17 -4.51 -28.86
C PHE A 60 10.42 -6.01 -29.06
N GLY A 61 10.25 -6.80 -28.01
CA GLY A 61 10.50 -8.24 -28.04
C GLY A 61 11.66 -8.71 -27.16
N ASP A 62 12.27 -7.85 -26.36
CA ASP A 62 13.32 -8.23 -25.41
C ASP A 62 12.82 -9.28 -24.38
N ASP A 63 13.44 -10.45 -24.38
CA ASP A 63 13.19 -11.58 -23.47
C ASP A 63 13.22 -11.18 -21.99
N ARG A 64 13.95 -10.11 -21.66
CA ARG A 64 14.04 -9.59 -20.28
C ARG A 64 12.71 -9.04 -19.79
N ILE A 65 11.92 -8.41 -20.66
CA ILE A 65 10.58 -7.91 -20.30
C ILE A 65 9.66 -9.10 -20.04
N TYR A 66 9.70 -10.11 -20.90
CA TYR A 66 8.90 -11.33 -20.73
C TYR A 66 9.23 -12.04 -19.41
N GLU A 67 10.51 -12.19 -19.08
CA GLU A 67 10.94 -12.85 -17.83
C GLU A 67 10.49 -12.06 -16.58
N VAL A 68 10.60 -10.72 -16.60
CA VAL A 68 10.15 -9.89 -15.47
C VAL A 68 8.63 -9.95 -15.32
N VAL A 69 7.89 -9.83 -16.42
CA VAL A 69 6.42 -9.90 -16.40
C VAL A 69 5.96 -11.28 -15.91
N ASN A 70 6.59 -12.36 -16.37
CA ASN A 70 6.32 -13.72 -15.93
C ASN A 70 6.55 -13.89 -14.41
N ARG A 71 7.67 -13.37 -13.88
CA ARG A 71 7.94 -13.39 -12.44
C ARG A 71 6.92 -12.60 -11.63
N PHE A 72 6.46 -11.46 -12.14
CA PHE A 72 5.41 -10.67 -11.47
C PHE A 72 4.07 -11.41 -11.43
N PHE A 73 3.67 -12.06 -12.52
CA PHE A 73 2.44 -12.86 -12.54
C PHE A 73 2.53 -14.07 -11.61
N LEU A 74 3.65 -14.79 -11.60
CA LEU A 74 3.90 -15.88 -10.65
C LEU A 74 3.84 -15.42 -9.19
N LEU A 75 4.39 -14.24 -8.87
CA LEU A 75 4.36 -13.70 -7.53
C LEU A 75 2.92 -13.36 -7.08
N ILE A 76 2.15 -12.72 -7.97
CA ILE A 76 0.75 -12.32 -7.73
C ILE A 76 -0.16 -13.55 -7.62
N GLU A 77 0.03 -14.57 -8.47
CA GLU A 77 -0.73 -15.82 -8.42
C GLU A 77 -0.39 -16.67 -7.18
N GLY A 78 0.87 -16.63 -6.76
CA GLY A 78 1.40 -17.43 -5.68
C GLY A 78 1.14 -16.84 -4.29
N ASN A 79 2.22 -16.68 -3.53
CA ASN A 79 2.16 -16.36 -2.11
C ASN A 79 1.70 -14.92 -1.82
N LEU A 80 1.99 -13.97 -2.71
CA LEU A 80 1.64 -12.56 -2.48
C LEU A 80 0.12 -12.33 -2.58
N GLY A 81 -0.55 -12.90 -3.59
CA GLY A 81 -2.00 -12.82 -3.72
C GLY A 81 -2.73 -13.45 -2.53
N ALA A 82 -2.25 -14.61 -2.06
CA ALA A 82 -2.78 -15.27 -0.87
C ALA A 82 -2.57 -14.43 0.41
N LEU A 83 -1.38 -13.82 0.58
CA LEU A 83 -1.07 -12.97 1.71
C LEU A 83 -1.99 -11.76 1.78
N VAL A 84 -2.17 -11.05 0.67
CA VAL A 84 -3.03 -9.85 0.60
C VAL A 84 -4.49 -10.20 0.86
N MET A 85 -4.98 -11.33 0.32
CA MET A 85 -6.32 -11.83 0.60
C MET A 85 -6.54 -12.05 2.11
N ILE A 86 -5.64 -12.79 2.77
CA ILE A 86 -5.79 -13.15 4.18
C ILE A 86 -5.65 -11.90 5.07
N ALA A 87 -4.68 -11.03 4.78
CA ALA A 87 -4.48 -9.78 5.53
C ALA A 87 -5.70 -8.85 5.42
N ALA A 88 -6.27 -8.68 4.21
CA ALA A 88 -7.48 -7.90 4.00
C ALA A 88 -8.71 -8.52 4.67
N GLY A 89 -8.86 -9.85 4.60
CA GLY A 89 -9.94 -10.58 5.24
C GLY A 89 -9.91 -10.46 6.77
N LEU A 90 -8.76 -10.66 7.40
CA LEU A 90 -8.58 -10.48 8.84
C LEU A 90 -8.81 -9.01 9.25
N GLY A 91 -8.29 -8.06 8.46
CA GLY A 91 -8.54 -6.64 8.67
C GLY A 91 -10.03 -6.29 8.62
N ALA A 92 -10.78 -6.90 7.69
CA ALA A 92 -12.22 -6.69 7.59
C ALA A 92 -12.97 -7.19 8.83
N ILE A 93 -12.59 -8.36 9.36
CA ILE A 93 -13.18 -8.92 10.60
C ILE A 93 -12.92 -7.98 11.79
N ILE A 94 -11.67 -7.53 11.95
CA ILE A 94 -11.28 -6.62 13.03
C ILE A 94 -12.01 -5.27 12.91
N ALA A 95 -12.11 -4.71 11.70
CA ALA A 95 -12.84 -3.46 11.45
C ALA A 95 -14.34 -3.60 11.74
N ALA A 96 -14.94 -4.74 11.41
CA ALA A 96 -16.33 -5.04 11.75
C ALA A 96 -16.53 -5.11 13.26
N ALA A 97 -15.59 -5.71 14.01
CA ALA A 97 -15.65 -5.81 15.46
C ALA A 97 -15.60 -4.44 16.18
N PHE A 98 -14.90 -3.46 15.61
CA PHE A 98 -14.86 -2.08 16.14
C PHE A 98 -16.01 -1.18 15.66
N GLY A 99 -17.01 -1.73 14.97
CA GLY A 99 -18.17 -0.96 14.47
C GLY A 99 -17.87 -0.09 13.24
N ALA A 100 -16.69 -0.24 12.62
CA ALA A 100 -16.29 0.52 11.44
C ALA A 100 -16.79 -0.14 10.14
N TYR A 101 -18.11 -0.24 9.97
CA TYR A 101 -18.74 -0.99 8.88
C TYR A 101 -18.28 -0.57 7.48
N ARG A 102 -18.11 0.74 7.23
CA ARG A 102 -17.67 1.23 5.91
C ARG A 102 -16.24 0.79 5.57
N ALA A 103 -15.35 0.74 6.57
CA ALA A 103 -13.99 0.25 6.40
C ALA A 103 -13.97 -1.28 6.20
N ALA A 104 -14.79 -2.01 6.96
CA ALA A 104 -14.91 -3.46 6.84
C ALA A 104 -15.36 -3.89 5.43
N VAL A 105 -16.37 -3.22 4.87
CA VAL A 105 -16.83 -3.48 3.49
C VAL A 105 -15.73 -3.16 2.48
N GLY A 106 -14.97 -2.08 2.67
CA GLY A 106 -13.83 -1.75 1.80
C GLY A 106 -12.76 -2.85 1.80
N LEU A 107 -12.38 -3.35 2.98
CA LEU A 107 -11.40 -4.42 3.10
C LEU A 107 -11.91 -5.77 2.57
N LEU A 108 -13.22 -6.03 2.70
CA LEU A 108 -13.86 -7.20 2.09
C LEU A 108 -13.75 -7.16 0.56
N VAL A 109 -14.04 -6.01 -0.06
CA VAL A 109 -13.93 -5.84 -1.51
C VAL A 109 -12.49 -6.07 -1.98
N VAL A 110 -11.49 -5.61 -1.24
CA VAL A 110 -10.07 -5.86 -1.56
C VAL A 110 -9.74 -7.36 -1.49
N ALA A 111 -10.23 -8.07 -0.47
CA ALA A 111 -10.02 -9.52 -0.35
C ALA A 111 -10.64 -10.30 -1.52
N VAL A 112 -11.86 -9.93 -1.92
CA VAL A 112 -12.56 -10.54 -3.08
C VAL A 112 -11.88 -10.15 -4.39
N GLY A 113 -11.42 -8.91 -4.54
CA GLY A 113 -10.68 -8.46 -5.72
C GLY A 113 -9.37 -9.23 -5.91
N ALA A 114 -8.60 -9.43 -4.83
CA ALA A 114 -7.39 -10.24 -4.87
C ALA A 114 -7.68 -11.71 -5.24
N PHE A 115 -8.81 -12.26 -4.76
CA PHE A 115 -9.25 -13.60 -5.16
C PHE A 115 -9.52 -13.68 -6.66
N ILE A 116 -10.32 -12.74 -7.18
CA ILE A 116 -10.73 -12.73 -8.59
C ILE A 116 -9.50 -12.55 -9.48
N LEU A 117 -8.58 -11.65 -9.14
CA LEU A 117 -7.34 -11.46 -9.89
C LEU A 117 -6.51 -12.76 -9.94
N ARG A 118 -6.40 -13.48 -8.83
CA ARG A 118 -5.71 -14.78 -8.80
C ARG A 118 -6.39 -15.80 -9.71
N SER A 119 -7.71 -15.89 -9.65
CA SER A 119 -8.46 -16.81 -10.52
C SER A 119 -8.40 -16.44 -11.99
N LEU A 120 -8.44 -15.15 -12.34
CA LEU A 120 -8.34 -14.69 -13.72
C LEU A 120 -6.94 -14.94 -14.31
N VAL A 121 -5.88 -14.65 -13.54
CA VAL A 121 -4.51 -14.94 -13.99
C VAL A 121 -4.33 -16.43 -14.21
N ALA A 122 -4.80 -17.28 -13.28
CA ALA A 122 -4.77 -18.72 -13.46
C ALA A 122 -5.54 -19.15 -14.73
N ILE A 123 -6.74 -18.61 -14.99
CA ILE A 123 -7.53 -19.04 -16.17
C ILE A 123 -6.92 -18.59 -17.50
N PHE A 124 -6.40 -17.37 -17.58
CA PHE A 124 -5.87 -16.80 -18.84
C PHE A 124 -4.42 -17.18 -19.14
N PHE A 125 -3.64 -17.52 -18.10
CA PHE A 125 -2.21 -17.80 -18.23
C PHE A 125 -1.81 -19.20 -17.73
N ASP A 126 -2.75 -20.11 -17.44
CA ASP A 126 -2.47 -21.56 -17.34
C ASP A 126 -2.13 -22.12 -18.74
N TRP A 127 -1.01 -21.67 -19.28
CA TRP A 127 -0.30 -22.30 -20.38
C TRP A 127 0.46 -23.49 -19.80
N LYS A 128 -0.17 -24.67 -19.87
CA LYS A 128 0.58 -25.91 -19.97
C LYS A 128 1.22 -26.05 -21.34
#